data_AF-A0AAN0K092-F1
#
_entry.id   AF-A0AAN0K092-F1
#
_cell.length_a   1.000
_cell.length_b   1.000
_cell.length_c   1.000
_cell.angle_alpha   90.00
_cell.angle_beta   90.00
_cell.angle_gamma   90.00
#
_symmetry.space_group_name_H-M   'P 1'
#
loop_
_entity.id
_entity.type
_entity.pdbx_description
1 polymer ?
#
loop_
_entity_poly.entity_id
_entity_poly.type
_entity_poly.pdbx_seq_one_letter_code
_entity_poly.pdbx_strand_id
1 'polypeptide(L)'
;MLEGLRELHMEHRVLLTGTPLQNSVDELFSLLNFLEPSQFPSLQLFLQQFGDLKTEEQVEELQSVLKPMMLRRLKEDVEKSLAPKEETIIEVNTYLQ
;
A
#
# COMPACT_ATOMS: atom_id res chain seq x y z
N MET A 1 -11.33 -4.52 -12.24
CA MET A 1 -12.30 -3.96 -11.27
C MET A 1 -12.22 -2.44 -11.20
N LEU A 2 -11.01 -1.85 -11.15
CA LEU A 2 -10.84 -0.39 -11.08
C LEU A 2 -11.16 0.36 -12.39
N GLU A 3 -11.04 -0.28 -13.56
CA GLU A 3 -11.28 0.38 -14.86
C GLU A 3 -12.70 0.95 -15.01
N GLY A 4 -13.74 0.19 -14.62
CA GLY A 4 -15.13 0.67 -14.69
C GLY A 4 -15.44 1.79 -13.69
N LEU A 5 -14.65 1.92 -12.62
CA LEU A 5 -14.79 3.02 -11.67
C LEU A 5 -14.18 4.33 -12.20
N ARG A 6 -13.26 4.26 -13.18
CA ARG A 6 -12.65 5.45 -13.81
C ARG A 6 -13.61 6.19 -14.74
N GLU A 7 -14.61 5.49 -15.28
CA GLU A 7 -15.63 6.08 -16.16
C GLU A 7 -16.70 6.87 -15.38
N LEU A 8 -16.73 6.75 -14.06
CA LEU A 8 -17.65 7.48 -13.20
C LEU A 8 -17.09 8.87 -12.88
N HIS A 9 -17.83 9.91 -13.22
CA HIS A 9 -17.53 11.27 -12.79
C HIS A 9 -17.77 11.40 -11.27
N MET A 10 -16.69 11.42 -10.50
CA MET A 10 -16.71 11.62 -9.05
C MET A 10 -15.90 12.85 -8.68
N GLU A 11 -16.51 13.78 -7.96
CA GLU A 11 -15.85 14.99 -7.43
C GLU A 11 -14.89 14.64 -6.28
N HIS A 12 -15.23 13.63 -5.48
CA HIS A 12 -14.41 13.13 -4.38
C HIS A 12 -14.33 11.60 -4.40
N ARG A 13 -13.13 11.05 -4.19
CA ARG A 13 -12.87 9.61 -4.12
C ARG A 13 -12.22 9.28 -2.77
N VAL A 14 -12.81 8.34 -2.03
CA VAL A 14 -12.25 7.83 -0.77
C VAL A 14 -12.09 6.32 -0.89
N LEU A 15 -10.87 5.85 -0.69
CA LEU A 15 -10.54 4.42 -0.67
C LEU A 15 -10.42 3.95 0.78
N LEU A 16 -11.15 2.90 1.15
CA LEU A 16 -11.05 2.26 2.45
C LEU A 16 -10.38 0.89 2.29
N THR A 17 -9.21 0.72 2.89
CA THR A 17 -8.47 -0.55 2.87
C THR A 17 -7.80 -0.81 4.21
N GLY A 18 -7.83 -2.07 4.66
CA GLY A 18 -7.18 -2.50 5.90
C GLY A 18 -5.68 -2.76 5.75
N THR A 19 -5.18 -2.97 4.53
CA THR A 19 -3.82 -3.46 4.23
C THR A 19 -3.26 -2.86 2.94
N PRO A 20 -3.17 -1.52 2.82
CA PRO A 20 -2.81 -0.85 1.56
C PRO A 20 -1.42 -1.21 1.01
N LEU A 21 -0.47 -1.57 1.87
CA LEU A 21 0.94 -1.77 1.52
C LEU A 21 1.35 -3.25 1.36
N GLN A 22 0.42 -4.19 1.56
CA GLN A 22 0.73 -5.63 1.45
C GLN A 22 0.66 -6.15 0.01
N ASN A 23 0.10 -5.37 -0.90
CA ASN A 23 -0.03 -5.74 -2.30
C ASN A 23 1.10 -5.11 -3.11
N SER A 24 1.47 -5.72 -4.24
CA SER A 24 2.64 -5.35 -5.03
C SER A 24 2.66 -3.86 -5.42
N VAL A 25 3.82 -3.36 -5.86
CA VAL A 25 4.01 -1.98 -6.33
C VAL A 25 2.99 -1.62 -7.44
N ASP A 26 2.58 -2.60 -8.26
CA ASP A 26 1.55 -2.47 -9.30
C ASP A 26 0.15 -2.17 -8.72
N GLU A 27 -0.23 -2.85 -7.63
CA GLU A 27 -1.49 -2.59 -6.95
C GLU A 27 -1.47 -1.24 -6.25
N LEU A 28 -0.34 -0.89 -5.61
CA LEU A 28 -0.15 0.43 -5.02
C LEU A 28 -0.32 1.54 -6.07
N PHE A 29 0.31 1.39 -7.25
CA PHE A 29 0.10 2.31 -8.37
C PHE A 29 -1.37 2.40 -8.76
N SER A 30 -2.06 1.26 -8.86
CA SER A 30 -3.47 1.23 -9.28
C SER A 30 -4.36 2.02 -8.33
N LEU A 31 -4.09 1.98 -7.02
CA LEU A 31 -4.79 2.77 -6.01
C LEU A 31 -4.47 4.27 -6.15
N LEU A 32 -3.20 4.62 -6.34
CA LEU A 32 -2.75 6.01 -6.49
C LEU A 32 -3.27 6.65 -7.78
N ASN A 33 -3.19 5.93 -8.90
CA ASN A 33 -3.73 6.36 -10.19
C ASN A 33 -5.25 6.54 -10.13
N PHE A 34 -5.95 5.70 -9.36
CA PHE A 34 -7.39 5.88 -9.14
C PHE A 34 -7.71 7.14 -8.33
N LEU A 35 -6.92 7.43 -7.29
CA LEU A 35 -7.13 8.62 -6.45
C LEU A 35 -6.71 9.92 -7.17
N GLU A 36 -5.52 9.94 -7.78
CA GLU A 36 -4.92 11.12 -8.44
C GLU A 36 -4.29 10.74 -9.79
N PRO A 37 -5.10 10.53 -10.85
CA PRO A 37 -4.60 10.09 -12.15
C PRO A 37 -3.66 11.10 -12.83
N SER A 38 -3.77 12.39 -12.50
CA SER A 38 -2.91 13.46 -13.02
C SER A 38 -1.48 13.37 -12.48
N GLN A 39 -1.33 12.98 -11.21
CA GLN A 39 -0.03 12.82 -10.56
C GLN A 39 0.63 11.48 -10.91
N PHE A 40 -0.17 10.42 -11.15
CA PHE A 40 0.32 9.08 -11.46
C PHE A 40 -0.14 8.59 -12.84
N PRO A 41 0.28 9.21 -13.96
CA PRO A 41 -0.29 8.93 -15.28
C PRO A 41 0.16 7.61 -15.91
N SER A 42 1.29 7.03 -15.47
CA SER A 42 1.91 5.86 -16.11
C SER A 42 2.47 4.87 -15.10
N LEU A 43 2.00 3.62 -15.18
CA LEU A 43 2.53 2.50 -14.40
C LEU A 43 4.01 2.28 -14.71
N GLN A 44 4.41 2.44 -15.98
CA GLN A 44 5.77 2.16 -16.41
C GLN A 44 6.78 3.14 -15.81
N LEU A 45 6.42 4.43 -15.74
CA LEU A 45 7.24 5.44 -15.05
C LEU A 45 7.30 5.16 -13.55
N PHE A 46 6.17 4.78 -12.95
CA PHE A 46 6.10 4.44 -11.54
C PHE A 46 6.96 3.23 -11.18
N LEU A 47 6.94 2.16 -11.99
CA LEU A 47 7.77 0.98 -11.80
C LEU A 47 9.26 1.26 -12.09
N GLN A 48 9.59 2.16 -13.01
CA GLN A 48 10.99 2.59 -13.19
C GLN A 48 11.54 3.26 -11.93
N GLN A 49 10.71 4.03 -11.23
CA GLN A 49 11.13 4.76 -10.04
C GLN A 49 11.04 3.91 -8.76
N PHE A 50 10.01 3.09 -8.61
CA PHE A 50 9.67 2.39 -7.37
C PHE A 50 9.51 0.86 -7.52
N GLY A 51 9.70 0.28 -8.70
CA GLY A 51 9.36 -1.13 -8.98
C GLY A 51 10.15 -2.15 -8.17
N ASP A 52 11.43 -1.89 -7.94
CA ASP A 52 12.31 -2.84 -7.23
C ASP A 52 12.57 -2.46 -5.76
N LEU A 53 12.17 -1.26 -5.32
CA LEU A 53 12.42 -0.70 -3.96
C LEU A 53 13.80 -1.10 -3.39
N LYS A 54 14.86 -0.93 -4.19
CA LYS A 54 16.21 -1.44 -3.87
C LYS A 54 16.95 -0.56 -2.88
N THR A 55 16.61 0.72 -2.81
CA THR A 55 17.28 1.68 -1.93
C THR A 55 16.32 2.23 -0.88
N GLU A 56 16.87 2.54 0.29
CA GLU A 56 16.14 3.22 1.36
C GLU A 56 15.58 4.56 0.91
N GLU A 57 16.32 5.29 0.07
CA GLU A 57 15.90 6.56 -0.54
C GLU A 57 14.62 6.42 -1.39
N GLN A 58 14.51 5.36 -2.21
CA GLN A 58 13.30 5.08 -2.99
C GLN A 58 12.09 4.80 -2.08
N VAL A 59 12.34 4.13 -0.94
CA VAL A 59 11.29 3.84 0.06
C VAL A 59 10.85 5.13 0.76
N GLU A 60 11.78 5.99 1.15
CA GLU A 60 11.49 7.28 1.79
C GLU A 60 10.74 8.24 0.84
N GLU A 61 11.14 8.28 -0.43
CA GLU A 61 10.46 9.09 -1.45
C GLU A 61 9.03 8.60 -1.64
N LEU A 62 8.83 7.28 -1.80
CA LEU A 62 7.50 6.68 -1.91
C LEU A 62 6.66 6.98 -0.66
N GLN A 63 7.20 6.81 0.54
CA GLN A 63 6.49 7.14 1.78
C GLN A 63 6.08 8.61 1.85
N SER A 64 6.93 9.52 1.38
CA SER A 64 6.65 10.96 1.35
C SER A 64 5.49 11.30 0.41
N VAL A 65 5.43 10.62 -0.74
CA VAL A 65 4.32 10.74 -1.70
C VAL A 65 3.01 10.18 -1.12
N LEU A 66 3.08 9.06 -0.39
CA LEU A 66 1.92 8.41 0.22
C LEU A 66 1.34 9.17 1.42
N LYS A 67 2.20 9.84 2.20
CA LYS A 67 1.86 10.50 3.46
C LYS A 67 0.66 11.48 3.39
N PRO A 68 0.53 12.37 2.40
CA PRO A 68 -0.63 13.25 2.29
C PRO A 68 -1.91 12.53 1.83
N MET A 69 -1.79 11.39 1.14
CA MET A 69 -2.93 10.65 0.58
C MET A 69 -3.48 9.58 1.53
N MET A 70 -2.68 9.15 2.50
CA MET A 70 -3.00 8.04 3.39
C MET A 70 -3.19 8.50 4.84
N LEU A 71 -4.39 8.29 5.36
CA LEU A 71 -4.66 8.37 6.81
C LEU A 71 -4.53 6.96 7.40
N ARG A 72 -3.36 6.65 7.98
CA ARG A 72 -3.11 5.40 8.70
C ARG A 72 -3.10 5.64 10.20
N ARG A 73 -3.85 4.83 10.95
CA ARG A 73 -3.76 4.73 12.42
C ARG A 73 -3.34 3.31 12.77
N LEU A 74 -2.35 3.14 13.63
CA LEU A 74 -1.98 1.82 14.15
C LEU A 74 -2.92 1.47 15.30
N LYS A 75 -3.25 0.19 15.50
CA LYS A 75 -4.13 -0.22 16.63
C LYS A 75 -3.56 0.20 17.98
N GLU A 76 -2.23 0.20 18.12
CA GLU A 76 -1.49 0.69 19.28
C GLU A 76 -1.66 2.21 19.53
N ASP A 77 -1.89 3.01 18.49
CA ASP A 77 -2.14 4.45 18.61
C ASP A 77 -3.54 4.76 19.15
N VAL A 78 -4.49 3.84 18.96
CA VAL A 78 -5.92 4.09 19.23
C VAL A 78 -6.42 3.31 20.45
N GLU A 79 -5.91 2.10 20.68
CA GLU A 79 -6.49 1.16 21.63
C GLU A 79 -5.43 0.68 22.65
N LYS A 80 -5.15 1.52 23.65
CA LYS A 80 -4.17 1.25 24.73
C LYS A 80 -4.60 0.13 25.69
N SER A 81 -5.82 -0.37 25.55
CA SER A 81 -6.43 -1.41 26.39
C SER A 81 -6.17 -2.83 25.87
N LEU A 82 -5.68 -2.97 24.64
CA LEU A 82 -5.51 -4.26 23.99
C LEU A 82 -4.20 -4.93 24.44
N ALA A 83 -4.28 -6.22 24.78
CA ALA A 83 -3.08 -7.01 25.02
C ALA A 83 -2.19 -7.05 23.77
N PRO A 84 -0.84 -7.05 23.93
CA PRO A 84 0.07 -7.09 22.80
C PRO A 84 -0.15 -8.34 21.94
N LYS A 85 0.03 -8.21 20.62
CA LYS A 85 -0.04 -9.35 19.70
C LYS A 85 1.06 -10.35 20.05
N GLU A 86 0.69 -11.59 20.36
CA GLU A 86 1.62 -12.71 20.42
C GLU A 86 1.78 -13.33 19.03
N GLU A 87 3.01 -13.49 18.57
CA GLU A 87 3.34 -14.13 17.29
C GLU A 87 4.30 -15.29 17.57
N THR A 88 3.88 -16.50 17.23
CA THR A 88 4.69 -17.72 17.38
C THR A 88 4.98 -18.28 16.00
N ILE A 89 6.24 -18.25 15.59
CA ILE A 89 6.70 -18.87 14.34
C ILE A 89 7.06 -20.33 14.66
N ILE A 90 6.30 -21.27 14.12
CA ILE A 90 6.58 -22.70 14.26
C ILE A 90 7.29 -23.15 12.97
N GLU A 91 8.61 -23.30 13.05
CA GLU A 91 9.39 -23.91 11.98
C GLU A 91 9.15 -25.43 11.99
N VAL A 92 8.55 -25.94 10.92
CA VAL A 92 8.32 -27.37 10.75
C VAL A 92 9.42 -27.94 9.86
N ASN A 93 10.35 -28.70 10.45
CA ASN A 93 11.26 -29.53 9.67
C ASN A 93 10.52 -30.76 9.17
N THR A 94 10.21 -30.81 7.87
CA THR A 94 9.75 -32.03 7.22
C THR A 94 10.95 -32.96 7.00
N TYR A 95 11.43 -33.62 8.05
CA TYR A 95 12.26 -34.81 7.90
C TYR A 95 11.33 -35.95 7.49
N LEU A 96 11.07 -36.06 6.18
CA LEU A 96 10.84 -37.37 5.58
C LEU A 96 12.19 -37.81 5.03
N GLN A 97 12.62 -38.98 5.48
CA GLN A 97 13.83 -39.68 5.05
C GLN A 97 13.90 -39.84 3.53
#